data_AF-A0A660U4H7-F1
#
_entry.id   AF-A0A660U4H7-F1
#
_cell.length_a   1.000
_cell.length_b   1.000
_cell.length_c   1.000
_cell.angle_alpha   90.00
_cell.angle_beta   90.00
_cell.angle_gamma   90.00
#
_symmetry.space_group_name_H-M   'P 1'
#
loop_
_entity.id
_entity.type
_entity.pdbx_description
1 polymer ?
#
loop_
_entity_poly.entity_id
_entity_poly.type
_entity_poly.pdbx_seq_one_letter_code
_entity_poly.pdbx_strand_id
1 'polypeptide(L)'
;MTPPGLAFIALSEKAWRMVESSKLPKYYFDLKKAREAKGKGTTPFTPAITLIIGLRESLRLIVEEGIDNVVARHARLARAMREAVEAMGLELFAERPANAVTAIKVPEGIDGVELVKRLRSAHGVTFAGGQERLKGKIVRVAHLGWMDELDVVTAAAALEMGLKEMGHPIEAGKGVATAVRSLAKDARGAVR
;
A
#
# COMPACT_ATOMS: atom_id res chain seq x y z
N MET A 1 6.42 2.40 -9.23
CA MET A 1 6.06 3.36 -8.17
C MET A 1 6.72 4.68 -8.48
N THR A 2 6.08 5.80 -8.18
CA THR A 2 6.68 7.15 -8.29
C THR A 2 6.91 7.74 -6.90
N PRO A 3 7.96 8.55 -6.68
CA PRO A 3 8.09 9.34 -5.46
C PRO A 3 6.87 10.25 -5.22
N PRO A 4 6.55 10.59 -3.96
CA PRO A 4 5.47 11.51 -3.65
C PRO A 4 5.76 12.92 -4.20
N GLY A 5 4.69 13.63 -4.60
CA GLY A 5 4.80 15.01 -5.11
C GLY A 5 3.93 15.30 -6.35
N LEU A 6 3.23 14.30 -6.88
CA LEU A 6 2.23 14.47 -7.94
C LEU A 6 0.84 14.07 -7.42
N ALA A 7 -0.19 14.77 -7.93
CA ALA A 7 -1.58 14.43 -7.71
C ALA A 7 -2.32 14.38 -9.06
N PHE A 8 -3.22 13.40 -9.21
CA PHE A 8 -4.02 13.21 -10.42
C PHE A 8 -5.46 13.62 -10.16
N ILE A 9 -6.03 14.40 -11.08
CA ILE A 9 -7.42 14.84 -11.02
C ILE A 9 -8.08 14.47 -12.34
N ALA A 10 -9.17 13.71 -12.26
CA ALA A 10 -10.06 13.42 -13.38
C ALA A 10 -11.44 13.99 -13.07
N LEU A 11 -12.02 14.71 -14.01
CA LEU A 11 -13.33 15.35 -13.86
C LEU A 11 -14.30 14.80 -14.91
N SER A 12 -15.52 14.49 -14.48
CA SER A 12 -16.63 14.24 -15.38
C SER A 12 -17.13 15.54 -16.02
N GLU A 13 -17.91 15.44 -17.10
CA GLU A 13 -18.55 16.60 -17.74
C GLU A 13 -19.45 17.39 -16.80
N LYS A 14 -20.10 16.71 -15.84
CA LYS A 14 -20.86 17.38 -14.76
C LYS A 14 -19.94 18.23 -13.88
N ALA A 15 -18.79 17.69 -13.48
CA ALA A 15 -17.84 18.42 -12.64
C ALA A 15 -17.21 19.61 -13.38
N TRP A 16 -16.91 19.47 -14.69
CA TRP A 16 -16.44 20.59 -15.50
C TRP A 16 -17.44 21.75 -15.55
N ARG A 17 -18.74 21.48 -15.68
CA ARG A 17 -19.77 22.55 -15.61
C ARG A 17 -19.75 23.31 -14.29
N MET A 18 -19.43 22.66 -13.17
CA MET A 18 -19.28 23.31 -11.87
C MET A 18 -17.99 24.12 -11.76
N VAL A 19 -16.89 23.64 -12.38
CA VAL A 19 -15.65 24.43 -12.51
C VAL A 19 -15.92 25.73 -13.25
N GLU A 20 -16.77 25.68 -14.29
CA GLU A 20 -17.13 26.86 -15.08
C GLU A 20 -17.77 27.98 -14.26
N SER A 21 -18.68 27.64 -13.35
CA SER A 21 -19.43 28.60 -12.52
C SER A 21 -18.82 28.84 -11.13
N SER A 22 -17.72 28.18 -10.78
CA SER A 22 -17.14 28.25 -9.44
C SER A 22 -16.59 29.63 -9.11
N LYS A 23 -17.04 30.21 -7.99
CA LYS A 23 -16.59 31.51 -7.47
C LYS A 23 -15.50 31.41 -6.39
N LEU A 24 -15.01 30.20 -6.09
CA LEU A 24 -13.96 30.02 -5.09
C LEU A 24 -12.67 30.73 -5.53
N PRO A 25 -11.93 31.35 -4.59
CA PRO A 25 -10.63 31.93 -4.89
C PRO A 25 -9.67 30.82 -5.33
N LYS A 26 -9.00 31.05 -6.46
CA LYS A 26 -8.11 30.06 -7.09
C LYS A 26 -7.05 30.76 -7.91
N TYR A 27 -5.84 30.22 -7.82
CA TYR A 27 -4.71 30.66 -8.64
C TYR A 27 -3.91 29.44 -9.11
N TYR A 28 -3.28 28.74 -8.16
CA TYR A 28 -2.47 27.55 -8.48
C TYR A 28 -3.35 26.35 -8.89
N PHE A 29 -4.44 26.11 -8.16
CA PHE A 29 -5.42 25.06 -8.45
C PHE A 29 -6.57 25.53 -9.35
N ASP A 30 -6.30 26.46 -10.27
CA ASP A 30 -7.27 26.86 -11.28
C ASP A 30 -7.33 25.80 -12.39
N LEU A 31 -8.35 24.92 -12.31
CA LEU A 31 -8.54 23.83 -13.25
C LEU A 31 -8.88 24.30 -14.68
N LYS A 32 -9.38 25.53 -14.87
CA LYS A 32 -9.57 26.09 -16.21
C LYS A 32 -8.24 26.36 -16.88
N LYS A 33 -7.34 27.07 -16.17
CA LYS A 33 -5.96 27.29 -16.63
C LYS A 33 -5.25 25.97 -16.90
N ALA A 34 -5.42 24.98 -16.03
CA ALA A 34 -4.86 23.64 -16.24
C ALA A 34 -5.39 22.96 -17.52
N ARG A 35 -6.69 23.06 -17.81
CA ARG A 35 -7.31 22.52 -19.03
C ARG A 35 -6.80 23.22 -20.30
N GLU A 36 -6.72 24.55 -20.27
CA GLU A 36 -6.21 25.36 -21.38
C GLU A 36 -4.74 25.06 -21.67
N ALA A 37 -3.90 24.98 -20.63
CA ALA A 37 -2.49 24.61 -20.77
C ALA A 37 -2.33 23.19 -21.31
N LYS A 38 -3.13 22.23 -20.83
CA LYS A 38 -3.15 20.85 -21.35
C LYS A 38 -3.46 20.82 -22.85
N GLY A 39 -4.41 21.63 -23.32
CA GLY A 39 -4.73 21.76 -24.74
C GLY A 39 -3.55 22.24 -25.60
N LYS A 40 -2.57 22.91 -24.99
CA LYS A 40 -1.31 23.36 -25.61
C LYS A 40 -0.13 22.40 -25.35
N GLY A 41 -0.37 21.25 -24.73
CA GLY A 41 0.68 20.28 -24.39
C GLY A 41 1.61 20.74 -23.25
N THR A 42 1.17 21.66 -22.39
CA THR A 42 1.98 22.21 -21.28
C THR A 42 1.19 22.28 -19.98
N THR A 43 1.82 22.76 -18.91
CA THR A 43 1.21 23.04 -17.60
C THR A 43 1.13 24.56 -17.36
N PRO A 44 0.21 25.05 -16.50
CA PRO A 44 0.09 26.48 -16.23
C PRO A 44 1.32 27.10 -15.56
N PHE A 45 2.14 26.27 -14.90
CA PHE A 45 3.37 26.65 -14.21
C PHE A 45 4.45 25.62 -14.51
N THR A 46 5.71 25.94 -14.21
CA THR A 46 6.83 25.00 -14.34
C THR A 46 6.55 23.75 -13.51
N PRO A 47 6.45 22.56 -14.13
CA PRO A 47 6.12 21.35 -13.40
C PRO A 47 7.36 20.71 -12.78
N ALA A 48 7.14 19.77 -11.86
CA ALA A 48 8.20 18.91 -11.33
C ALA A 48 8.64 17.88 -12.39
N ILE A 49 9.50 18.31 -13.32
CA ILE A 49 9.94 17.52 -14.49
C ILE A 49 10.43 16.12 -14.10
N THR A 50 11.28 16.02 -13.08
CA THR A 50 11.81 14.73 -12.60
C THR A 50 10.71 13.78 -12.16
N LEU A 51 9.67 14.26 -11.48
CA LEU A 51 8.54 13.42 -11.06
C LEU A 51 7.69 12.99 -12.25
N ILE A 52 7.50 13.86 -13.26
CA ILE A 52 6.77 13.50 -14.48
C ILE A 52 7.50 12.40 -15.25
N ILE A 53 8.84 12.46 -15.33
CA ILE A 53 9.64 11.40 -15.95
C ILE A 53 9.50 10.09 -15.17
N GLY A 54 9.60 10.13 -13.83
CA GLY A 54 9.40 8.93 -12.99
C GLY A 54 7.99 8.35 -13.08
N LEU A 55 6.98 9.21 -13.24
CA LEU A 55 5.60 8.79 -13.49
C LEU A 55 5.47 8.08 -14.84
N ARG A 56 6.05 8.64 -15.91
CA ARG A 56 6.01 8.03 -17.24
C ARG A 56 6.53 6.60 -17.19
N GLU A 57 7.62 6.38 -16.49
CA GLU A 57 8.20 5.05 -16.32
C GLU A 57 7.31 4.13 -15.48
N SER A 58 6.74 4.63 -14.38
CA SER A 58 5.78 3.85 -13.59
C SER A 58 4.55 3.44 -14.39
N LEU A 59 4.02 4.32 -15.24
CA LEU A 59 2.89 4.01 -16.12
C LEU A 59 3.27 3.00 -17.19
N ARG A 60 4.48 3.10 -17.76
CA ARG A 60 5.01 2.11 -18.72
C ARG A 60 5.01 0.71 -18.10
N LEU A 61 5.56 0.56 -16.90
CA LEU A 61 5.60 -0.72 -16.18
C LEU A 61 4.20 -1.28 -15.88
N ILE A 62 3.24 -0.43 -15.50
CA ILE A 62 1.85 -0.84 -15.27
C ILE A 62 1.19 -1.32 -16.57
N VAL A 63 1.43 -0.64 -17.69
CA VAL A 63 0.89 -1.03 -19.00
C VAL A 63 1.52 -2.33 -19.49
N GLU A 64 2.82 -2.52 -19.27
CA GLU A 64 3.54 -3.74 -19.64
C GLU A 64 3.09 -4.96 -18.85
N GLU A 65 2.85 -4.81 -17.54
CA GLU A 65 2.27 -5.88 -16.72
C GLU A 65 0.79 -6.12 -17.07
N GLY A 66 0.06 -5.05 -17.40
CA GLY A 66 -1.39 -5.04 -17.59
C GLY A 66 -2.12 -4.72 -16.29
N ILE A 67 -3.07 -3.77 -16.33
CA ILE A 67 -3.73 -3.25 -15.12
C ILE A 67 -4.46 -4.33 -14.31
N ASP A 68 -5.10 -5.29 -14.99
CA ASP A 68 -5.80 -6.38 -14.32
C ASP A 68 -4.83 -7.33 -13.61
N ASN A 69 -3.66 -7.57 -14.20
CA ASN A 69 -2.59 -8.36 -13.58
C ASN A 69 -2.00 -7.65 -12.36
N VAL A 70 -1.81 -6.33 -12.44
CA VAL A 70 -1.40 -5.51 -11.28
C VAL A 70 -2.41 -5.67 -10.15
N VAL A 71 -3.70 -5.50 -10.43
CA VAL A 71 -4.77 -5.64 -9.41
C VAL A 71 -4.81 -7.05 -8.84
N ALA A 72 -4.71 -8.08 -9.69
CA ALA A 72 -4.70 -9.48 -9.27
C ALA A 72 -3.48 -9.82 -8.39
N ARG A 73 -2.28 -9.33 -8.74
CA ARG A 73 -1.07 -9.49 -7.94
C ARG A 73 -1.27 -8.91 -6.54
N HIS A 74 -1.77 -7.69 -6.43
CA HIS A 74 -2.03 -7.06 -5.14
C HIS A 74 -3.07 -7.83 -4.32
N ALA A 75 -4.14 -8.32 -4.95
CA ALA A 75 -5.14 -9.14 -4.28
C ALA A 75 -4.53 -10.44 -3.71
N ARG A 76 -3.62 -11.06 -4.45
CA ARG A 76 -2.90 -12.26 -4.04
C ARG A 76 -1.94 -11.98 -2.88
N LEU A 77 -1.12 -10.92 -2.95
CA LEU A 77 -0.22 -10.53 -1.86
C LEU A 77 -1.01 -10.23 -0.58
N ALA A 78 -2.11 -9.49 -0.72
CA ALA A 78 -2.99 -9.15 0.38
C ALA A 78 -3.61 -10.38 1.05
N ARG A 79 -4.07 -11.36 0.26
CA ARG A 79 -4.59 -12.64 0.76
C ARG A 79 -3.52 -13.40 1.53
N ALA A 80 -2.33 -13.58 0.96
CA ALA A 80 -1.25 -14.31 1.61
C ALA A 80 -0.86 -13.69 2.96
N MET A 81 -0.77 -12.36 3.04
CA MET A 81 -0.50 -11.69 4.31
C MET A 81 -1.63 -11.90 5.32
N ARG A 82 -2.90 -11.81 4.91
CA ARG A 82 -4.05 -12.03 5.80
C ARG A 82 -4.09 -13.46 6.35
N GLU A 83 -3.95 -14.45 5.48
CA GLU A 83 -3.90 -15.87 5.90
C GLU A 83 -2.73 -16.14 6.85
N ALA A 84 -1.57 -15.49 6.63
CA ALA A 84 -0.44 -15.60 7.54
C ALA A 84 -0.74 -15.01 8.92
N VAL A 85 -1.35 -13.83 8.98
CA VAL A 85 -1.74 -13.17 10.25
C VAL A 85 -2.75 -14.02 11.02
N GLU A 86 -3.77 -14.53 10.35
CA GLU A 86 -4.77 -15.42 10.96
C GLU A 86 -4.13 -16.72 11.46
N ALA A 87 -3.19 -17.30 10.69
CA ALA A 87 -2.47 -18.50 11.11
C ALA A 87 -1.56 -18.27 12.34
N MET A 88 -1.05 -17.04 12.54
CA MET A 88 -0.35 -16.63 13.75
C MET A 88 -1.28 -16.47 14.97
N GLY A 89 -2.61 -16.58 14.79
CA GLY A 89 -3.60 -16.35 15.85
C GLY A 89 -3.90 -14.87 16.11
N LEU A 90 -3.50 -13.99 15.18
CA LEU A 90 -3.74 -12.56 15.27
C LEU A 90 -5.04 -12.18 14.57
N GLU A 91 -5.64 -11.07 15.01
CA GLU A 91 -6.89 -10.57 14.44
C GLU A 91 -6.66 -9.45 13.43
N LEU A 92 -7.39 -9.50 12.32
CA LEU A 92 -7.50 -8.35 11.41
C LEU A 92 -8.33 -7.24 12.06
N PHE A 93 -7.93 -6.00 11.84
CA PHE A 93 -8.67 -4.83 12.33
C PHE A 93 -9.89 -4.51 11.44
N ALA A 94 -9.76 -4.67 10.13
CA ALA A 94 -10.79 -4.28 9.17
C ALA A 94 -11.73 -5.45 8.85
N GLU A 95 -13.05 -5.25 8.99
CA GLU A 95 -14.07 -6.22 8.58
C GLU A 95 -14.09 -6.43 7.05
N ARG A 96 -13.74 -5.39 6.28
CA ARG A 96 -13.66 -5.41 4.82
C ARG A 96 -12.29 -4.85 4.39
N PRO A 97 -11.23 -5.67 4.44
CA PRO A 97 -9.88 -5.19 4.21
C PRO A 97 -9.63 -4.83 2.73
N ALA A 98 -8.87 -3.78 2.49
CA ALA A 98 -8.40 -3.42 1.15
C ALA A 98 -7.26 -4.34 0.70
N ASN A 99 -7.05 -4.44 -0.62
CA ASN A 99 -5.90 -5.17 -1.20
C ASN A 99 -4.60 -4.35 -1.26
N ALA A 100 -4.57 -3.17 -0.64
CA ALA A 100 -3.35 -2.35 -0.57
C ALA A 100 -2.68 -2.39 0.81
N VAL A 101 -3.43 -2.71 1.87
CA VAL A 101 -2.91 -2.75 3.24
C VAL A 101 -3.66 -3.77 4.09
N THR A 102 -2.93 -4.51 4.93
CA THR A 102 -3.49 -5.35 6.00
C THR A 102 -3.29 -4.66 7.33
N ALA A 103 -4.38 -4.31 8.01
CA ALA A 103 -4.35 -3.76 9.37
C ALA A 103 -4.58 -4.89 10.39
N ILE A 104 -3.68 -5.01 11.36
CA ILE A 104 -3.62 -6.10 12.32
C ILE A 104 -3.79 -5.51 13.72
N LYS A 105 -4.66 -6.10 14.53
CA LYS A 105 -4.79 -5.73 15.94
C LYS A 105 -3.52 -6.17 16.67
N VAL A 106 -2.97 -5.29 17.48
CA VAL A 106 -1.84 -5.64 18.34
C VAL A 106 -2.37 -6.49 19.49
N PRO A 107 -1.76 -7.65 19.79
CA PRO A 107 -2.19 -8.50 20.90
C PRO A 107 -2.16 -7.78 22.25
N GLU A 108 -3.01 -8.23 23.16
CA GLU A 108 -2.98 -7.76 24.54
C GLU A 108 -1.59 -8.00 25.18
N GLY A 109 -1.13 -7.02 25.96
CA GLY A 109 0.20 -7.05 26.58
C GLY A 109 1.36 -6.60 25.67
N ILE A 110 1.11 -6.35 24.38
CA ILE A 110 2.11 -5.84 23.43
C ILE A 110 1.89 -4.36 23.15
N ASP A 111 2.94 -3.54 23.26
CA ASP A 111 2.91 -2.15 22.78
C ASP A 111 3.19 -2.12 21.27
N GLY A 112 2.18 -1.74 20.48
CA GLY A 112 2.30 -1.62 19.03
C GLY A 112 3.32 -0.59 18.55
N VAL A 113 3.61 0.45 19.33
CA VAL A 113 4.63 1.45 18.98
C VAL A 113 6.03 0.84 19.09
N GLU A 114 6.28 0.11 20.17
CA GLU A 114 7.55 -0.60 20.38
C GLU A 114 7.72 -1.74 19.38
N LEU A 115 6.64 -2.47 19.05
CA LEU A 115 6.67 -3.49 17.99
C LEU A 115 7.14 -2.90 16.67
N VAL A 116 6.52 -1.81 16.19
CA VAL A 116 6.93 -1.18 14.92
C VAL A 116 8.38 -0.69 14.96
N LYS A 117 8.80 -0.11 16.08
CA LYS A 117 10.19 0.33 16.27
C LYS A 117 11.16 -0.85 16.16
N ARG A 118 10.85 -1.96 16.84
CA ARG A 118 11.64 -3.19 16.85
C ARG A 118 11.76 -3.81 15.46
N LEU A 119 10.65 -3.96 14.75
CA LEU A 119 10.63 -4.46 13.37
C LEU A 119 11.58 -3.65 12.47
N ARG A 120 11.57 -2.32 12.62
CA ARG A 120 12.45 -1.43 11.86
C ARG A 120 13.92 -1.53 12.29
N SER A 121 14.20 -1.46 13.59
CA SER A 121 15.58 -1.32 14.08
C SER A 121 16.35 -2.64 14.14
N ALA A 122 15.67 -3.75 14.44
CA ALA A 122 16.30 -5.07 14.56
C ALA A 122 16.26 -5.85 13.24
N HIS A 123 15.17 -5.72 12.48
CA HIS A 123 14.93 -6.55 11.29
C HIS A 123 14.98 -5.78 9.97
N GLY A 124 15.13 -4.45 10.01
CA GLY A 124 15.15 -3.60 8.82
C GLY A 124 13.79 -3.49 8.11
N VAL A 125 12.71 -4.03 8.69
CA VAL A 125 11.40 -4.08 8.05
C VAL A 125 10.49 -3.00 8.61
N THR A 126 10.00 -2.11 7.73
CA THR A 126 9.19 -0.96 8.16
C THR A 126 7.71 -1.27 8.06
N PHE A 127 7.05 -1.31 9.21
CA PHE A 127 5.60 -1.37 9.34
C PHE A 127 5.07 0.02 9.69
N ALA A 128 3.79 0.28 9.39
CA ALA A 128 3.14 1.51 9.83
C ALA A 128 2.31 1.24 11.10
N GLY A 129 2.43 2.09 12.11
CA GLY A 129 1.54 2.05 13.27
C GLY A 129 0.13 2.56 12.98
N GLY A 130 -0.78 2.36 13.92
CA GLY A 130 -2.05 3.08 13.99
C GLY A 130 -1.86 4.58 14.24
N GLN A 131 -2.85 5.37 13.82
CA GLN A 131 -2.87 6.82 13.97
C GLN A 131 -3.94 7.25 14.98
N GLU A 132 -3.73 8.39 15.63
CA GLU A 132 -4.67 8.97 16.60
C GLU A 132 -5.15 7.94 17.64
N ARG A 133 -6.47 7.71 17.76
CA ARG A 133 -7.08 6.75 18.69
C ARG A 133 -6.65 5.29 18.52
N LEU A 134 -6.00 4.97 17.40
CA LEU A 134 -5.49 3.64 17.07
C LEU A 134 -3.98 3.48 17.33
N LYS A 135 -3.29 4.55 17.75
CA LYS A 135 -1.86 4.48 18.09
C LYS A 135 -1.61 3.40 19.14
N GLY A 136 -0.65 2.52 18.87
CA GLY A 136 -0.31 1.38 19.73
C GLY A 136 -1.28 0.19 19.67
N LYS A 137 -2.48 0.36 19.10
CA LYS A 137 -3.53 -0.68 19.07
C LYS A 137 -3.52 -1.53 17.80
N ILE A 138 -2.99 -0.98 16.70
CA ILE A 138 -2.85 -1.69 15.43
C ILE A 138 -1.48 -1.46 14.81
N VAL A 139 -1.08 -2.40 13.96
CA VAL A 139 0.00 -2.23 12.98
C VAL A 139 -0.56 -2.48 11.58
N ARG A 140 0.11 -1.94 10.56
CA ARG A 140 -0.34 -1.97 9.17
C ARG A 140 0.81 -2.40 8.28
N VAL A 141 0.54 -3.40 7.44
CA VAL A 141 1.45 -3.96 6.44
C VAL A 141 0.96 -3.55 5.07
N ALA A 142 1.76 -2.77 4.35
CA ALA A 142 1.48 -2.45 2.95
C ALA A 142 1.77 -3.67 2.07
N HIS A 143 1.01 -3.83 1.00
CA HIS A 143 1.27 -4.79 -0.08
C HIS A 143 0.93 -4.13 -1.42
N LEU A 144 1.46 -2.91 -1.60
CA LEU A 144 1.15 -2.05 -2.73
C LEU A 144 2.37 -1.53 -3.49
N GLY A 145 2.19 -1.32 -4.79
CA GLY A 145 3.20 -0.77 -5.67
C GLY A 145 4.25 -1.80 -6.07
N TRP A 146 5.51 -1.47 -5.81
CA TRP A 146 6.68 -2.28 -6.13
C TRP A 146 6.97 -3.24 -4.97
N MET A 147 6.02 -4.15 -4.75
CA MET A 147 6.14 -5.24 -3.79
C MET A 147 5.85 -6.57 -4.47
N ASP A 148 6.52 -7.61 -4.02
CA ASP A 148 6.39 -8.98 -4.48
C ASP A 148 6.09 -9.98 -3.35
N GLU A 149 6.11 -11.26 -3.70
CA GLU A 149 5.91 -12.38 -2.79
C GLU A 149 6.88 -12.41 -1.62
N LEU A 150 8.15 -12.14 -1.89
CA LEU A 150 9.22 -12.25 -0.91
C LEU A 150 9.12 -11.11 0.10
N ASP A 151 8.61 -9.94 -0.31
CA ASP A 151 8.27 -8.88 0.63
C ASP A 151 7.21 -9.31 1.64
N VAL A 152 6.15 -10.01 1.19
CA VAL A 152 5.10 -10.53 2.07
C VAL A 152 5.65 -11.59 3.02
N VAL A 153 6.48 -12.50 2.51
CA VAL A 153 7.13 -13.54 3.34
C VAL A 153 8.05 -12.90 4.39
N THR A 154 8.82 -11.90 3.99
CA THR A 154 9.72 -11.14 4.89
C THR A 154 8.93 -10.39 5.96
N ALA A 155 7.82 -9.75 5.59
CA ALA A 155 6.93 -9.09 6.53
C ALA A 155 6.32 -10.08 7.54
N ALA A 156 5.85 -11.24 7.08
CA ALA A 156 5.32 -12.29 7.95
C ALA A 156 6.40 -12.79 8.94
N ALA A 157 7.60 -13.07 8.46
CA ALA A 157 8.72 -13.52 9.30
C ALA A 157 9.11 -12.46 10.33
N ALA A 158 9.25 -11.20 9.91
CA ALA A 158 9.60 -10.11 10.80
C ALA A 158 8.54 -9.92 11.90
N LEU A 159 7.25 -10.00 11.56
CA LEU A 159 6.16 -9.91 12.54
C LEU A 159 6.25 -11.03 13.59
N GLU A 160 6.51 -12.27 13.17
CA GLU A 160 6.71 -13.39 14.09
C GLU A 160 7.91 -13.16 15.02
N MET A 161 9.05 -12.75 14.46
CA MET A 161 10.26 -12.48 15.23
C MET A 161 10.01 -11.36 16.26
N GLY A 162 9.41 -10.25 15.83
CA GLY A 162 9.11 -9.12 16.70
C GLY A 162 8.15 -9.46 17.84
N LEU A 163 7.08 -10.21 17.56
CA LEU A 163 6.12 -10.65 18.59
C LEU A 163 6.75 -11.63 19.59
N LYS A 164 7.56 -12.58 19.09
CA LYS A 164 8.26 -13.55 19.93
C LYS A 164 9.30 -12.89 20.85
N GLU A 165 10.06 -11.93 20.32
CA GLU A 165 11.02 -11.14 21.09
C GLU A 165 10.36 -10.30 22.19
N MET A 166 9.09 -9.92 21.99
CA MET A 166 8.29 -9.20 22.98
C MET A 166 7.51 -10.14 23.92
N GLY A 167 7.78 -11.45 23.86
CA GLY A 167 7.20 -12.45 24.76
C GLY A 167 5.77 -12.88 24.41
N HIS A 168 5.24 -12.51 23.25
CA HIS A 168 3.94 -13.00 22.81
C HIS A 168 4.03 -14.48 22.39
N PRO A 169 3.18 -15.38 22.92
CA PRO A 169 3.26 -16.81 22.61
C PRO A 169 2.73 -17.09 21.20
N ILE A 170 3.65 -17.24 20.25
CA ILE A 170 3.35 -17.62 18.87
C ILE A 170 4.17 -18.83 18.42
N GLU A 171 3.61 -19.60 17.49
CA GLU A 171 4.31 -20.69 16.81
C GLU A 171 5.16 -20.13 15.67
N ALA A 172 6.48 -20.06 15.88
CA ALA A 172 7.40 -19.53 14.88
C ALA A 172 7.36 -20.34 13.57
N GLY A 173 7.34 -19.64 12.44
CA GLY A 173 7.31 -20.22 11.10
C GLY A 173 5.90 -20.54 10.58
N LYS A 174 4.86 -20.50 11.42
CA LYS A 174 3.50 -20.90 11.03
C LYS A 174 2.86 -19.94 10.02
N GLY A 175 2.98 -18.64 10.26
CA GLY A 175 2.50 -17.60 9.36
C GLY A 175 3.34 -17.55 8.09
N VAL A 176 4.66 -17.69 8.19
CA VAL A 176 5.57 -17.78 7.03
C VAL A 176 5.19 -18.96 6.13
N ALA A 177 5.05 -20.16 6.68
CA ALA A 177 4.66 -21.35 5.92
C ALA A 177 3.28 -21.18 5.28
N THR A 178 2.36 -20.48 5.94
CA THR A 178 1.02 -20.20 5.40
C THR A 178 1.08 -19.20 4.24
N ALA A 179 1.84 -18.11 4.37
CA ALA A 179 2.06 -17.17 3.27
C ALA A 179 2.64 -17.88 2.04
N VAL A 180 3.70 -18.68 2.22
CA VAL A 180 4.34 -19.43 1.12
C VAL A 180 3.35 -20.38 0.45
N ARG A 181 2.55 -21.13 1.23
CA ARG A 181 1.51 -22.00 0.67
C ARG A 181 0.45 -21.23 -0.10
N SER A 182 0.01 -20.09 0.42
CA SER A 182 -0.97 -19.22 -0.23
C SER A 182 -0.46 -18.74 -1.58
N LEU A 183 0.77 -18.22 -1.61
CA LEU A 183 1.42 -17.68 -2.81
C LEU A 183 1.75 -18.76 -3.86
N ALA A 184 2.02 -19.99 -3.43
CA ALA A 184 2.34 -21.12 -4.32
C ALA A 184 1.11 -21.77 -4.97
N LYS A 185 -0.10 -21.57 -4.43
CA LYS A 185 -1.34 -22.08 -5.06
C LYS A 185 -1.57 -21.41 -6.42
N ASP A 186 -1.27 -20.12 -6.54
CA ASP A 186 -1.53 -19.35 -7.76
C ASP A 186 -0.42 -19.49 -8.81
N ALA A 187 0.82 -19.80 -8.40
CA ALA A 187 1.93 -20.01 -9.32
C ALA A 187 1.69 -21.16 -10.31
N ARG A 188 0.81 -22.12 -9.95
CA ARG A 188 0.43 -23.24 -10.82
C ARG A 188 -0.62 -22.87 -11.89
N GLY A 189 -1.23 -21.69 -11.80
CA GLY A 189 -2.15 -21.16 -12.81
C GLY A 189 -1.51 -20.15 -13.76
N ALA A 190 -0.35 -19.60 -13.39
CA ALA A 190 0.42 -18.66 -14.20
C ALA A 190 1.59 -19.39 -14.90
N VAL A 191 1.27 -20.34 -15.79
CA VAL A 191 2.24 -20.80 -16.78
C VAL A 191 2.27 -19.75 -17.88
N ARG A 192 3.46 -19.14 -18.02
CA ARG A 192 3.90 -18.11 -18.97
C ARG A 192 3.12 -17.98 -20.27
#